data_AF-V6IXP4-F1
#
_entry.id   AF-V6IXP4-F1
#
_cell.length_a   1.000
_cell.length_b   1.000
_cell.length_c   1.000
_cell.angle_alpha   90.00
_cell.angle_beta   90.00
_cell.angle_gamma   90.00
#
_symmetry.space_group_name_H-M   'P 1'
#
loop_
_entity.id
_entity.type
_entity.pdbx_description
1 polymer ?
#
loop_
_entity_poly.entity_id
_entity_poly.type
_entity_poly.pdbx_seq_one_letter_code
_entity_poly.pdbx_strand_id
1 'polypeptide(L)'
;MSKMLKGFPVRISGTLSIEKAFITGGGVSLKEVNPKTLESKLMPGLYFCGEILDIHGYTGGYNVTSAFVTGHAAGKAAAERAIYVHKQQE
;
A
#
# COMPACT_ATOMS: atom_id res chain seq x y z
N MET A 1 43.82 0.59 -14.86
CA MET A 1 42.85 1.65 -14.49
C MET A 1 41.42 1.36 -14.96
N SER A 2 41.17 1.16 -16.27
CA SER A 2 39.80 0.92 -16.82
C SER A 2 38.98 -0.17 -16.09
N LYS A 3 39.58 -1.33 -15.78
CA LYS A 3 38.88 -2.42 -15.06
C LYS A 3 38.35 -2.02 -13.68
N MET A 4 39.11 -1.24 -12.90
CA MET A 4 38.69 -0.81 -11.57
C MET A 4 37.60 0.27 -11.63
N LEU A 5 37.60 1.13 -12.65
CA LEU A 5 36.55 2.14 -12.83
C LEU A 5 35.22 1.52 -13.29
N LYS A 6 35.28 0.42 -14.06
CA LYS A 6 34.10 -0.29 -14.55
C LYS A 6 33.57 -1.35 -13.59
N GLY A 7 34.31 -1.69 -12.54
CA GLY A 7 33.96 -2.73 -11.57
C GLY A 7 34.62 -2.46 -10.22
N PHE A 8 34.28 -1.33 -9.60
CA PHE A 8 34.78 -0.92 -8.30
C PHE A 8 34.03 -1.68 -7.20
N PRO A 9 34.66 -2.67 -6.51
CA PRO A 9 33.96 -3.44 -5.50
C PRO A 9 33.75 -2.60 -4.24
N VAL A 10 32.50 -2.53 -3.78
CA VAL A 10 32.12 -1.87 -2.53
C VAL A 10 31.61 -2.92 -1.56
N ARG A 11 32.20 -2.98 -0.35
CA ARG A 11 31.73 -3.88 0.70
C ARG A 11 30.52 -3.28 1.39
N ILE A 12 29.38 -3.95 1.32
CA ILE A 12 28.13 -3.52 1.95
C ILE A 12 28.06 -4.09 3.38
N SER A 13 27.70 -3.26 4.35
CA SER A 13 27.57 -3.64 5.77
C SER A 13 26.12 -3.73 6.26
N GLY A 14 25.15 -3.23 5.49
CA GLY A 14 23.73 -3.25 5.83
C GLY A 14 22.94 -2.14 5.14
N THR A 15 21.70 -1.94 5.60
CA THR A 15 20.80 -0.86 5.19
C THR A 15 20.53 0.10 6.35
N LEU A 16 19.98 1.28 6.04
CA LEU A 16 19.47 2.19 7.08
C LEU A 16 18.19 1.64 7.73
N SER A 17 17.80 2.22 8.87
CA SER A 17 16.54 1.90 9.54
C SER A 17 15.32 2.33 8.71
N ILE A 18 14.16 1.74 9.01
CA ILE A 18 12.88 2.07 8.38
C ILE A 18 12.49 3.54 8.55
N GLU A 19 12.85 4.16 9.67
CA GLU A 19 12.63 5.59 9.93
C GLU A 19 13.31 6.50 8.91
N LYS A 20 14.38 6.01 8.27
CA LYS A 20 15.11 6.71 7.20
C LYS A 20 14.72 6.22 5.81
N ALA A 21 13.81 5.25 5.70
CA ALA A 21 13.32 4.75 4.43
C ALA A 21 12.25 5.70 3.86
N PHE A 22 12.14 5.73 2.54
CA PHE A 22 11.10 6.52 1.86
C PHE A 22 9.74 5.83 1.84
N ILE A 23 9.72 4.49 1.87
CA ILE A 23 8.54 3.65 1.75
C ILE A 23 8.74 2.44 2.66
N THR A 24 7.65 1.96 3.24
CA THR A 24 7.60 0.72 4.01
C THR A 24 7.33 -0.48 3.10
N GLY A 25 8.17 -1.51 3.20
CA GLY A 25 7.86 -2.83 2.64
C GLY A 25 7.11 -3.66 3.68
N GLY A 26 6.00 -4.31 3.29
CA GLY A 26 5.08 -4.98 4.20
C GLY A 26 3.82 -4.14 4.46
N GLY A 27 2.95 -4.64 5.35
CA GLY A 27 1.69 -3.98 5.73
C GLY A 27 0.57 -4.98 5.98
N VAL A 28 -0.67 -4.52 5.88
CA VAL A 28 -1.87 -5.36 5.94
C VAL A 28 -1.86 -6.33 4.75
N SER A 29 -2.06 -7.62 5.03
CA SER A 29 -2.01 -8.66 4.00
C SER A 29 -3.12 -8.48 2.96
N LEU A 30 -2.75 -8.43 1.69
CA LEU A 30 -3.71 -8.37 0.58
C LEU A 30 -4.61 -9.60 0.49
N LYS A 31 -4.21 -10.72 1.12
CA LYS A 31 -5.04 -11.93 1.20
C LYS A 31 -6.28 -11.71 2.06
N GLU A 32 -6.22 -10.80 3.02
CA GLU A 32 -7.28 -10.48 3.97
C GLU A 32 -8.14 -9.29 3.52
N VAL A 33 -7.83 -8.70 2.36
CA VAL A 33 -8.53 -7.53 1.82
C VAL A 33 -9.24 -7.91 0.53
N ASN A 34 -10.48 -7.43 0.35
CA ASN A 34 -11.19 -7.59 -0.92
C ASN A 34 -10.54 -6.69 -1.98
N PRO A 35 -10.01 -7.21 -3.10
CA PRO A 35 -9.25 -6.41 -4.06
C PRO A 35 -10.10 -5.35 -4.81
N LYS A 36 -11.43 -5.48 -4.82
CA LYS A 36 -12.31 -4.53 -5.51
C LYS A 36 -12.78 -3.40 -4.59
N THR A 37 -13.13 -3.73 -3.35
CA THR A 37 -13.72 -2.77 -2.40
C THR A 37 -12.71 -2.26 -1.37
N LEU A 38 -11.60 -2.97 -1.20
CA LEU A 38 -10.62 -2.80 -0.12
C LEU A 38 -11.19 -2.93 1.29
N GLU A 39 -12.34 -3.60 1.41
CA GLU A 39 -12.92 -4.00 2.69
C GLU A 39 -12.14 -5.18 3.29
N SER A 40 -11.99 -5.17 4.61
CA SER A 40 -11.48 -6.31 5.36
C SER A 40 -12.40 -7.51 5.18
N LYS A 41 -11.82 -8.67 4.87
CA LYS A 41 -12.54 -9.95 4.86
C LYS A 41 -12.85 -10.45 6.27
N LEU A 42 -12.21 -9.87 7.30
CA LEU A 42 -12.33 -10.28 8.69
C LEU A 42 -13.28 -9.38 9.49
N MET A 43 -13.46 -8.13 9.07
CA MET A 43 -14.29 -7.14 9.77
C MET A 43 -15.12 -6.33 8.77
N PRO A 44 -16.42 -6.64 8.61
CA PRO A 44 -17.30 -5.88 7.72
C PRO A 44 -17.36 -4.40 8.12
N GLY A 45 -17.30 -3.50 7.13
CA GLY A 45 -17.30 -2.06 7.32
C GLY A 45 -15.93 -1.44 7.64
N LEU A 46 -14.87 -2.24 7.77
CA LEU A 46 -13.50 -1.75 7.89
C LEU A 46 -12.80 -1.79 6.53
N TYR A 47 -12.16 -0.69 6.13
CA TYR A 47 -11.50 -0.55 4.84
C TYR A 47 -10.05 -0.09 5.01
N PHE A 48 -9.17 -0.48 4.08
CA PHE A 48 -7.76 -0.11 4.08
C PHE A 48 -7.36 0.51 2.74
N CYS A 49 -6.49 1.52 2.75
CA CYS A 49 -5.96 2.14 1.54
C CYS A 49 -4.59 2.78 1.81
N GLY A 50 -3.83 3.05 0.74
CA GLY A 50 -2.50 3.64 0.86
C GLY A 50 -1.43 2.66 1.35
N GLU A 51 -0.35 3.23 1.89
CA GLU A 51 0.87 2.53 2.29
C GLU A 51 0.68 1.57 3.49
N ILE A 52 -0.47 1.62 4.17
CA ILE A 52 -0.77 0.64 5.23
C ILE A 52 -1.00 -0.77 4.66
N LEU A 53 -1.39 -0.87 3.39
CA LEU A 53 -1.49 -2.13 2.66
C LEU A 53 -0.08 -2.64 2.34
N ASP A 54 0.08 -3.96 2.24
CA ASP A 54 1.31 -4.58 1.73
C ASP A 54 1.46 -4.36 0.21
N ILE A 55 1.67 -3.09 -0.17
CA ILE A 55 1.85 -2.60 -1.53
C ILE A 55 2.93 -1.53 -1.50
N HIS A 56 4.02 -1.78 -2.22
CA HIS A 56 5.07 -0.80 -2.44
C HIS A 56 5.59 -0.91 -3.87
N GLY A 57 5.90 0.22 -4.49
CA GLY A 57 6.49 0.31 -5.82
C GLY A 57 7.86 0.99 -5.79
N TYR A 58 8.57 0.94 -6.92
CA TYR A 58 9.79 1.72 -7.11
C TYR A 58 9.52 3.23 -7.05
N THR A 59 10.59 4.02 -6.99
CA THR A 59 10.49 5.48 -7.16
C THR A 59 9.96 5.83 -8.56
N GLY A 60 9.32 6.99 -8.70
CA GLY A 60 8.72 7.43 -9.97
C GLY A 60 7.20 7.65 -9.92
N GLY A 61 6.63 7.80 -8.72
CA GLY A 61 5.21 8.15 -8.53
C GLY A 61 4.29 6.96 -8.23
N TYR A 62 4.77 5.72 -8.35
CA TYR A 62 3.94 4.52 -8.19
C TYR A 62 3.25 4.40 -6.83
N ASN A 63 3.93 4.76 -5.74
CA ASN A 63 3.34 4.69 -4.38
C ASN A 63 2.24 5.74 -4.18
N VAL A 64 2.45 6.95 -4.71
CA VAL A 64 1.43 8.01 -4.71
C VAL A 64 0.24 7.62 -5.56
N THR A 65 0.49 7.04 -6.75
CA THR A 65 -0.57 6.45 -7.57
C THR A 65 -1.35 5.42 -6.76
N SER A 66 -0.68 4.42 -6.20
CA SER A 66 -1.30 3.37 -5.37
C SER A 66 -2.18 3.96 -4.26
N ALA A 67 -1.67 4.95 -3.53
CA ALA A 67 -2.42 5.62 -2.48
C ALA A 67 -3.70 6.28 -2.99
N PHE A 68 -3.65 6.99 -4.13
CA PHE A 68 -4.84 7.62 -4.69
C PHE A 68 -5.85 6.61 -5.24
N VAL A 69 -5.42 5.58 -5.99
CA VAL A 69 -6.37 4.63 -6.58
C VAL A 69 -7.05 3.80 -5.51
N THR A 70 -6.28 3.34 -4.51
CA THR A 70 -6.83 2.59 -3.37
C THR A 70 -7.72 3.46 -2.50
N GLY A 71 -7.34 4.71 -2.22
CA GLY A 71 -8.15 5.65 -1.47
C GLY A 71 -9.51 5.90 -2.11
N HIS A 72 -9.55 6.13 -3.43
CA HIS A 72 -10.80 6.29 -4.17
C HIS A 72 -11.67 5.02 -4.14
N ALA A 73 -11.08 3.84 -4.37
CA ALA A 73 -11.81 2.57 -4.36
C ALA A 73 -12.43 2.26 -2.98
N ALA A 74 -11.63 2.39 -1.91
CA ALA A 74 -12.08 2.18 -0.54
C ALA A 74 -13.17 3.17 -0.13
N GLY A 75 -12.96 4.46 -0.41
CA GLY A 75 -13.92 5.52 -0.06
C GLY A 75 -15.26 5.35 -0.78
N LYS A 76 -15.25 5.01 -2.08
CA LYS A 76 -16.46 4.72 -2.85
C LYS A 76 -17.23 3.52 -2.27
N ALA A 77 -16.53 2.41 -2.00
CA ALA A 77 -17.15 1.21 -1.46
C ALA A 77 -17.75 1.45 -0.05
N ALA A 78 -17.04 2.19 0.80
CA ALA A 78 -17.52 2.57 2.12
C ALA A 78 -18.79 3.44 2.05
N ALA A 79 -18.82 4.43 1.14
CA ALA A 79 -20.00 5.29 0.95
C ALA A 79 -21.22 4.49 0.45
N GLU A 80 -21.03 3.62 -0.54
CA GLU A 80 -22.10 2.74 -1.05
C GLU A 80 -22.66 1.83 0.06
N ARG A 81 -21.77 1.25 0.88
CA ARG A 81 -22.16 0.43 2.04
C ARG A 81 -22.96 1.24 3.06
N ALA A 82 -22.52 2.44 3.40
CA ALA A 82 -23.20 3.29 4.37
C ALA A 82 -24.63 3.66 3.94
N ILE A 83 -24.81 4.01 2.66
CA ILE A 83 -26.14 4.28 2.09
C ILE A 83 -27.04 3.04 2.15
N TYR A 84 -26.50 1.87 1.81
CA TYR A 84 -27.26 0.62 1.85
C TYR A 84 -27.69 0.25 3.28
N VAL A 85 -26.81 0.41 4.28
CA VAL A 85 -27.17 0.17 5.68
C VAL A 85 -28.27 1.12 6.14
N HIS A 86 -28.17 2.40 5.80
CA HIS A 86 -29.16 3.41 6.20
C HIS A 86 -30.56 3.09 5.66
N LYS A 87 -30.67 2.72 4.37
CA LYS A 87 -31.94 2.34 3.73
C LYS A 87 -32.58 1.06 4.26
N GLN A 88 -31.82 0.19 4.92
CA GLN A 88 -32.33 -1.06 5.53
C GLN A 88 -32.84 -0.84 6.97
N GLN A 89 -32.62 0.35 7.54
CA GLN A 89 -33.09 0.72 8.88
C GLN A 89 -34.36 1.59 8.85
N GLU A 90 -34.76 2.07 7.67
CA GLU A 90 -36.05 2.72 7.40
C GLU A 90 -37.09 1.69 6.93
#